data_AF-A0A539E3Q3-F1
#
_entry.id   AF-A0A539E3Q3-F1
#
_cell.length_a   1.000
_cell.length_b   1.000
_cell.length_c   1.000
_cell.angle_alpha   90.00
_cell.angle_beta   90.00
_cell.angle_gamma   90.00
#
_symmetry.space_group_name_H-M   'P 1'
#
loop_
_entity.id
_entity.type
_entity.pdbx_description
1 polymer ?
#
loop_
_entity_poly.entity_id
_entity_poly.type
_entity_poly.pdbx_seq_one_letter_code
_entity_poly.pdbx_strand_id
1 'polypeptide(L)' 'MFGHERHGGWLRLVKHVIVVGASLAGLRACETLRTDGFAGRITLIGAESEMPYDR' A
#
# COMPACT_ATOMS: atom_id res chain seq x y z
N MET A 1 27.38 -14.52 -5.02
CA MET A 1 27.14 -13.38 -4.11
C MET A 1 26.82 -12.17 -4.99
N PHE A 2 25.56 -11.99 -5.37
CA PHE A 2 25.13 -10.91 -6.25
C PHE A 2 24.40 -9.85 -5.43
N GLY A 3 24.83 -8.60 -5.58
CA GLY A 3 24.43 -7.47 -4.74
C GLY A 3 22.96 -7.11 -4.87
N HIS A 4 22.31 -6.91 -3.72
CA HIS A 4 21.00 -6.26 -3.64
C HIS A 4 21.23 -4.75 -3.54
N GLU A 5 21.40 -4.11 -4.68
CA GLU A 5 21.58 -2.66 -4.78
C GLU A 5 20.26 -1.93 -4.44
N ARG A 6 20.19 -1.45 -3.20
CA ARG A 6 19.50 -0.23 -2.73
C ARG A 6 18.19 0.18 -3.43
N HIS A 7 17.16 -0.67 -3.37
CA HIS A 7 15.78 -0.25 -3.60
C HIS A 7 15.18 0.60 -2.44
N GLY A 8 15.88 0.80 -1.32
CA GLY A 8 15.33 1.47 -0.13
C GLY A 8 15.30 3.01 -0.15
N GLY A 9 15.87 3.66 -1.18
CA GLY A 9 15.99 5.12 -1.21
C GLY A 9 14.66 5.84 -1.49
N TRP A 10 13.86 5.32 -2.43
CA TRP A 10 12.65 5.99 -2.88
C TRP A 10 11.53 5.92 -1.84
N LEU A 11 11.39 4.80 -1.12
CA LEU A 11 10.43 4.67 -0.01
C LEU A 11 10.66 5.69 1.12
N ARG A 12 11.91 6.11 1.34
CA ARG A 12 12.25 7.12 2.34
C ARG A 12 11.87 8.56 1.91
N LEU A 13 11.76 8.79 0.60
CA LEU A 13 11.32 10.08 0.02
C LEU A 13 9.80 10.13 -0.18
N VAL A 14 9.17 8.97 -0.41
CA VAL A 14 7.72 8.86 -0.53
C VAL A 14 7.08 9.07 0.83
N LYS A 15 6.23 10.10 0.92
CA LYS A 15 5.48 10.41 2.15
C LYS A 15 4.09 9.77 2.18
N HIS A 16 3.59 9.35 1.03
CA HIS A 16 2.24 8.80 0.89
C HIS A 16 2.17 7.77 -0.24
N VAL A 17 1.64 6.59 0.07
CA VAL A 17 1.31 5.54 -0.89
C VAL A 17 -0.21 5.37 -0.96
N ILE A 18 -0.75 5.28 -2.17
CA ILE A 18 -2.16 5.00 -2.42
C ILE A 18 -2.25 3.63 -3.09
N VAL A 19 -2.99 2.72 -2.47
CA VAL A 19 -3.23 1.37 -2.96
C VAL A 19 -4.67 1.30 -3.45
N VAL A 20 -4.88 0.97 -4.72
CA VAL A 20 -6.21 0.85 -5.33
C VAL A 20 -6.54 -0.62 -5.47
N GLY A 21 -7.64 -1.03 -4.83
CA GLY A 21 -8.10 -2.41 -4.71
C GLY A 21 -7.95 -2.95 -3.28
N ALA A 22 -9.01 -2.83 -2.46
CA ALA A 22 -9.08 -3.38 -1.10
C ALA A 22 -9.34 -4.90 -1.05
N SER A 23 -8.86 -5.64 -2.04
CA SER A 23 -8.84 -7.11 -2.01
C SER A 23 -7.70 -7.61 -1.11
N LEU A 24 -7.54 -8.93 -1.02
CA LEU A 24 -6.43 -9.56 -0.29
C LEU A 24 -5.06 -9.02 -0.74
N ALA A 25 -4.86 -8.81 -2.04
CA ALA A 25 -3.59 -8.30 -2.56
C ALA A 25 -3.28 -6.88 -2.06
N GLY A 26 -4.29 -6.00 -2.01
CA GLY A 26 -4.10 -4.65 -1.49
C GLY A 26 -3.83 -4.61 0.00
N LEU A 27 -4.49 -5.46 0.78
CA LEU A 27 -4.22 -5.63 2.21
C LEU A 27 -2.79 -6.13 2.45
N ARG A 28 -2.37 -7.19 1.75
CA ARG A 28 -0.99 -7.71 1.86
C ARG A 28 0.04 -6.66 1.46
N ALA A 29 -0.21 -5.85 0.42
CA ALA A 29 0.69 -4.77 0.04
C ALA A 29 0.84 -3.73 1.17
N CYS A 30 -0.25 -3.32 1.80
CA CYS A 30 -0.22 -2.40 2.94
C CYS A 30 0.54 -2.98 4.14
N GLU A 31 0.33 -4.27 4.45
CA GLU A 31 1.03 -4.98 5.53
C GLU A 31 2.54 -5.09 5.28
N THR A 32 2.94 -5.45 4.06
CA THR A 32 4.36 -5.52 3.68
C THR A 32 5.02 -4.15 3.80
N LEU A 33 4.36 -3.08 3.32
CA LEU A 33 4.89 -1.72 3.48
C LEU A 33 5.17 -1.38 4.94
N ARG A 34 4.27 -1.75 5.86
CA ARG A 34 4.47 -1.51 7.29
C ARG A 34 5.59 -2.36 7.88
N THR A 35 5.62 -3.65 7.54
CA THR A 35 6.67 -4.58 7.97
C THR A 35 8.06 -4.13 7.49
N ASP A 36 8.14 -3.58 6.29
CA ASP A 36 9.37 -3.06 5.68
C ASP A 36 9.77 -1.66 6.20
N GLY A 37 9.04 -1.13 7.18
CA GLY A 37 9.38 0.14 7.85
C GLY A 37 8.92 1.39 7.13
N PHE A 38 7.98 1.30 6.18
CA PHE A 38 7.35 2.48 5.60
C PHE A 38 6.52 3.21 6.67
N ALA A 39 7.03 4.37 7.11
CA ALA A 39 6.37 5.22 8.10
C ALA A 39 5.42 6.27 7.48
N GLY A 40 5.38 6.35 6.15
CA GLY A 40 4.52 7.30 5.44
C GLY A 40 3.03 6.94 5.52
N ARG A 41 2.19 7.86 5.05
CA ARG A 41 0.74 7.63 4.97
C ARG A 41 0.45 6.52 3.96
N ILE A 42 -0.49 5.63 4.28
CA ILE A 42 -1.02 4.64 3.34
C ILE A 42 -2.53 4.87 3.24
N THR A 43 -3.06 4.97 2.02
CA THR A 43 -4.50 5.00 1.76
C THR A 43 -4.85 3.77 0.93
N LEU A 44 -5.75 2.93 1.44
CA LEU A 44 -6.29 1.79 0.71
C LEU A 44 -7.69 2.14 0.19
N ILE A 45 -7.90 2.01 -1.11
CA ILE A 45 -9.16 2.30 -1.78
C ILE A 45 -9.81 0.99 -2.18
N GLY A 46 -11.00 0.71 -1.63
CA GLY A 46 -11.84 -0.41 -2.05
C GLY A 46 -12.76 -0.05 -3.20
N ALA A 47 -13.13 -1.05 -4.00
CA ALA A 47 -14.16 -0.92 -5.03
C ALA A 47 -15.59 -1.16 -4.47
N GLU A 48 -15.74 -1.32 -3.15
CA GLU A 48 -17.02 -1.36 -2.44
C GLU A 48 -17.69 0.01 -2.56
N SER A 49 -18.31 0.24 -3.72
CA SER A 49 -19.21 1.35 -4.01
C SER A 49 -20.65 0.90 -3.75
N GLU A 50 -20.89 0.12 -2.70
CA GLU A 50 -22.24 0.02 -2.15
C GLU A 50 -22.51 1.35 -1.43
N MET A 51 -22.86 2.39 -2.21
CA MET A 51 -23.81 3.35 -1.65
C MET A 51 -25.02 2.51 -1.22
N PRO A 52 -25.59 2.71 -0.02
CA PRO A 52 -26.82 2.04 0.36
C PRO A 52 -27.92 2.60 -0.52
N TYR A 53 -28.06 2.05 -1.73
CA TYR A 53 -29.22 2.32 -2.56
C TYR A 53 -30.28 1.35 -2.09
N ASP A 54 -31.14 1.90 -1.24
CA ASP A 54 -32.47 1.43 -0.92
C ASP A 54 -33.12 0.87 -2.20
N ARG A 55 -33.36 -0.44 -2.24
CA ARG A 55 -34.16 -1.12 -3.27
C ARG A 55 -35.42 -1.65 -2.63
#